data_AF-A0A7W7ZT35-F1
#
_entry.id   AF-A0A7W7ZT35-F1
#
_cell.length_a   1.000
_cell.length_b   1.000
_cell.length_c   1.000
_cell.angle_alpha   90.00
_cell.angle_beta   90.00
_cell.angle_gamma   90.00
#
_symmetry.space_group_name_H-M   'P 1'
#
loop_
_entity.id
_entity.type
_entity.pdbx_description
1 polymer ?
#
loop_
_entity_poly.entity_id
_entity_poly.type
_entity_poly.pdbx_seq_one_letter_code
_entity_poly.pdbx_strand_id
1 'polypeptide(L)'
;MSPTDIQKFALQWSSLALAGVSAIVAAVSAGIAIRTYQKNTRTKEAEFISQLHRSFFVDETYKKIRNALDDDKKSASSKIDRLVSSESGEFTDFLNFFELAAYFESCGTLSAEAVEAMLGYYLNLLEENRLLRDYVKNPHKGFEYLDKLLSKRRKAH
;
A
#
# COMPACT_ATOMS: atom_id res chain seq x y z
N MET A 1 14.79 62.39 -27.88
CA MET A 1 14.86 60.92 -27.79
C MET A 1 15.10 60.39 -29.19
N SER A 2 16.18 59.63 -29.42
CA SER A 2 16.52 59.19 -30.79
C SER A 2 15.64 57.99 -31.19
N PRO A 3 15.40 57.77 -32.50
CA PRO A 3 14.63 56.60 -32.98
C PRO A 3 15.18 55.26 -32.47
N THR A 4 16.50 55.18 -32.31
CA THR A 4 17.20 54.02 -31.77
C THR A 4 16.93 53.77 -30.29
N ASP A 5 16.65 54.82 -29.50
CA ASP A 5 16.30 54.67 -28.07
C ASP A 5 14.88 54.13 -27.91
N ILE A 6 13.96 54.56 -28.77
CA ILE A 6 12.56 54.08 -28.79
C ILE A 6 12.50 52.59 -29.14
N GLN A 7 13.30 52.15 -30.13
CA GLN A 7 13.36 50.73 -30.51
C GLN A 7 13.94 49.85 -29.40
N LYS A 8 15.02 50.29 -28.72
CA LYS A 8 15.60 49.54 -27.60
C LYS A 8 14.62 49.41 -26.43
N PHE A 9 13.91 50.48 -26.11
CA PHE A 9 12.89 50.47 -25.07
C PHE A 9 11.75 49.51 -25.40
N ALA A 10 11.22 49.55 -26.63
CA ALA A 10 10.15 48.64 -27.07
C ALA A 10 10.57 47.17 -27.00
N LEU A 11 11.80 46.85 -27.45
CA LEU A 11 12.36 45.51 -27.36
C LEU A 11 12.50 45.04 -25.91
N GLN A 12 13.01 45.91 -25.03
CA GLN A 12 13.16 45.59 -23.61
C GLN A 12 11.81 45.26 -22.94
N TRP A 13 10.78 46.08 -23.15
CA TRP A 13 9.43 45.81 -22.62
C TRP A 13 8.80 44.54 -23.19
N SER A 14 8.98 44.27 -24.48
CA SER A 14 8.47 43.04 -25.09
C SER A 14 9.13 41.78 -24.50
N SER A 15 10.43 41.84 -24.20
CA SER A 15 11.16 40.73 -23.58
C SER A 15 10.74 40.49 -22.13
N LEU A 16 10.52 41.55 -21.35
CA LEU A 16 10.04 41.46 -19.98
C LEU A 16 8.59 40.94 -19.92
N ALA A 17 7.74 41.38 -20.85
CA ALA A 17 6.37 40.89 -20.97
C ALA A 17 6.35 39.40 -21.32
N LEU A 18 7.17 38.96 -22.28
CA LEU A 18 7.28 37.55 -22.66
C LEU A 18 7.79 36.69 -21.49
N ALA A 19 8.84 37.14 -20.80
CA ALA A 19 9.38 36.44 -19.64
C ALA A 19 8.35 36.31 -18.50
N GLY A 20 7.58 37.37 -18.25
CA GLY A 20 6.50 37.35 -17.26
C GLY A 20 5.40 36.33 -17.62
N VAL A 21 4.96 36.32 -18.88
CA VAL A 21 3.96 35.35 -19.37
C VAL A 21 4.49 33.92 -19.27
N SER A 22 5.72 33.66 -19.70
CA SER A 22 6.33 32.34 -19.60
C SER A 22 6.46 31.85 -18.16
N ALA A 23 6.84 32.74 -17.22
CA ALA A 23 6.92 32.40 -15.80
C ALA A 23 5.55 32.02 -15.21
N ILE A 24 4.49 32.74 -15.58
CA ILE A 24 3.12 32.44 -15.15
C ILE A 24 2.67 31.08 -15.70
N VAL A 25 2.89 30.84 -17.00
CA VAL A 25 2.55 29.55 -17.63
C VAL A 25 3.30 28.41 -16.94
N ALA A 26 4.60 28.56 -16.69
CA ALA A 26 5.40 27.55 -16.00
C ALA A 26 4.88 27.27 -14.57
N ALA A 27 4.54 28.31 -13.80
CA ALA A 27 4.00 28.17 -12.46
C ALA A 27 2.64 27.46 -12.45
N VAL A 28 1.74 27.82 -13.38
CA VAL A 28 0.42 27.17 -13.53
C VAL A 28 0.58 25.71 -13.94
N SER A 29 1.42 25.42 -14.93
CA SER A 29 1.71 24.05 -15.39
C SER A 29 2.30 23.20 -14.26
N ALA A 30 3.24 23.73 -13.48
CA ALA A 30 3.78 23.03 -12.32
C ALA A 30 2.68 22.73 -11.28
N GLY A 31 1.82 23.70 -10.98
CA GLY A 31 0.69 23.51 -10.07
C GLY A 31 -0.31 22.45 -10.54
N ILE A 32 -0.62 22.42 -11.84
CA ILE A 32 -1.48 21.39 -12.44
C ILE A 32 -0.78 20.02 -12.37
N ALA A 33 0.50 19.95 -12.71
CA ALA A 33 1.27 18.70 -12.66
C ALA A 33 1.30 18.11 -11.24
N ILE A 34 1.53 18.93 -10.22
CA ILE A 34 1.50 18.50 -8.81
C ILE A 34 0.11 17.96 -8.43
N ARG A 35 -0.96 18.68 -8.78
CA ARG A 35 -2.33 18.23 -8.50
C ARG A 35 -2.68 16.93 -9.21
N THR A 36 -2.34 16.80 -10.48
CA THR A 36 -2.57 15.59 -11.26
C THR A 36 -1.76 14.42 -10.69
N TYR A 37 -0.51 14.64 -10.29
CA TYR A 37 0.30 13.63 -9.63
C TYR A 37 -0.37 13.13 -8.34
N GLN A 38 -0.78 14.05 -7.46
CA GLN A 38 -1.47 13.69 -6.22
C GLN A 38 -2.77 12.93 -6.47
N LYS A 39 -3.57 13.35 -7.45
CA LYS A 39 -4.83 12.67 -7.81
C LYS A 39 -4.55 11.26 -8.35
N ASN A 40 -3.59 11.13 -9.26
CA ASN A 40 -3.22 9.85 -9.85
C ASN A 40 -2.69 8.88 -8.80
N THR A 41 -1.91 9.36 -7.82
CA THR A 41 -1.44 8.54 -6.71
C THR A 41 -2.60 8.01 -5.86
N ARG A 42 -3.57 8.86 -5.51
CA ARG A 42 -4.77 8.44 -4.77
C ARG A 42 -5.64 7.46 -5.54
N THR A 43 -5.80 7.65 -6.85
CA THR A 43 -6.54 6.72 -7.70
C THR A 43 -5.84 5.36 -7.75
N LYS A 44 -4.52 5.35 -7.96
CA LYS A 44 -3.73 4.10 -7.95
C LYS A 44 -3.78 3.39 -6.60
N GLU A 45 -3.75 4.14 -5.50
CA GLU A 45 -3.91 3.61 -4.15
C GLU A 45 -5.29 2.96 -3.97
N ALA A 46 -6.37 3.62 -4.38
CA ALA A 46 -7.72 3.07 -4.31
C ALA A 46 -7.89 1.83 -5.20
N GLU A 47 -7.35 1.84 -6.42
CA GLU A 47 -7.32 0.69 -7.32
C GLU A 47 -6.55 -0.48 -6.70
N PHE A 48 -5.40 -0.20 -6.09
CA PHE A 48 -4.58 -1.20 -5.44
C PHE A 48 -5.26 -1.83 -4.21
N ILE A 49 -5.86 -1.00 -3.35
CA ILE A 49 -6.68 -1.43 -2.21
C ILE A 49 -7.86 -2.29 -2.69
N SER A 50 -8.55 -1.84 -3.74
CA SER A 50 -9.67 -2.59 -4.32
C SER A 50 -9.22 -3.94 -4.88
N GLN A 51 -8.06 -3.98 -5.54
CA GLN A 51 -7.48 -5.21 -6.07
C GLN A 51 -7.07 -6.17 -4.95
N LEU A 52 -6.44 -5.67 -3.87
CA LEU A 52 -6.10 -6.48 -2.69
C LEU A 52 -7.36 -7.06 -2.04
N HIS A 53 -8.37 -6.22 -1.82
CA HIS A 53 -9.65 -6.65 -1.27
C HIS A 53 -10.29 -7.73 -2.14
N ARG A 54 -10.36 -7.52 -3.46
CA ARG A 54 -10.91 -8.51 -4.39
C ARG A 54 -10.14 -9.83 -4.32
N SER A 55 -8.82 -9.76 -4.42
CA SER A 55 -7.96 -10.95 -4.41
C SER A 55 -8.09 -11.74 -3.11
N PHE A 56 -8.27 -11.05 -1.98
CA PHE A 56 -8.36 -11.70 -0.68
C PHE A 56 -9.76 -12.22 -0.33
N PHE A 57 -10.78 -11.39 -0.52
CA PHE A 57 -12.13 -11.65 -0.04
C PHE A 57 -13.07 -12.23 -1.10
N VAL A 58 -12.93 -11.82 -2.35
CA VAL A 58 -13.86 -12.18 -3.43
C VAL A 58 -13.37 -13.42 -4.16
N ASP A 59 -12.07 -13.48 -4.44
CA ASP A 59 -11.50 -14.62 -5.14
C ASP A 59 -11.40 -15.84 -4.20
N GLU A 60 -11.60 -17.03 -4.78
CA GLU A 60 -11.65 -18.29 -4.03
C GLU A 60 -10.26 -18.76 -3.57
N THR A 61 -9.18 -18.16 -4.09
CA THR A 61 -7.78 -18.52 -3.85
C THR A 61 -7.47 -18.75 -2.38
N TYR A 62 -7.94 -17.85 -1.51
CA TYR A 62 -7.64 -17.88 -0.07
C TYR A 62 -8.80 -18.38 0.78
N LYS A 63 -9.97 -18.64 0.18
CA LYS A 63 -11.21 -18.91 0.93
C LYS A 63 -11.09 -20.14 1.83
N LYS A 64 -10.42 -21.18 1.37
CA LYS A 64 -10.20 -22.42 2.16
C LYS A 64 -9.39 -22.15 3.42
N ILE A 65 -8.31 -21.37 3.31
CA ILE A 65 -7.47 -21.00 4.45
C ILE A 65 -8.22 -20.04 5.37
N ARG A 66 -8.92 -19.04 4.83
CA ARG A 66 -9.79 -18.14 5.59
C ARG A 66 -10.82 -18.91 6.41
N ASN A 67 -11.57 -19.81 5.79
CA ASN A 67 -12.55 -20.65 6.49
C ASN A 67 -11.92 -21.53 7.57
N ALA A 68 -10.69 -22.02 7.37
CA ALA A 68 -9.99 -22.81 8.37
C ALA A 68 -9.53 -21.98 9.59
N LEU A 69 -9.26 -20.68 9.38
CA LEU A 69 -8.94 -19.72 10.45
C LEU A 69 -10.20 -19.19 11.15
N ASP A 70 -11.30 -19.05 10.41
CA ASP A 70 -12.59 -18.55 10.91
C ASP A 70 -13.36 -19.61 11.74
N ASP A 71 -13.10 -20.89 11.50
CA ASP A 71 -13.74 -21.98 12.23
C ASP A 71 -13.37 -21.93 13.73
N ASP A 72 -14.40 -21.88 14.57
CA ASP A 72 -14.38 -21.55 16.00
C ASP A 72 -13.24 -22.21 16.82
N LYS A 73 -12.77 -21.47 17.85
CA LYS A 73 -11.51 -21.64 18.61
C LYS A 73 -11.27 -23.04 19.22
N LYS A 74 -12.26 -23.94 19.21
CA LYS A 74 -12.15 -25.33 19.71
C LYS A 74 -11.78 -26.36 18.63
N SER A 75 -12.07 -26.10 17.35
CA SER A 75 -11.75 -26.98 16.21
C SER A 75 -10.53 -26.49 15.43
N ALA A 76 -10.29 -25.17 15.45
CA ALA A 76 -9.22 -24.48 14.73
C ALA A 76 -7.83 -25.08 14.97
N SER A 77 -7.51 -25.48 16.20
CA SER A 77 -6.18 -26.01 16.54
C SER A 77 -5.80 -27.18 15.63
N SER A 78 -6.69 -28.15 15.43
CA SER A 78 -6.38 -29.32 14.61
C SER A 78 -6.21 -29.02 13.12
N LYS A 79 -6.84 -27.95 12.62
CA LYS A 79 -6.74 -27.52 11.21
C LYS A 79 -5.51 -26.66 11.00
N ILE A 80 -5.25 -25.73 11.90
CA ILE A 80 -4.08 -24.85 11.87
C ILE A 80 -2.79 -25.67 12.03
N ASP A 81 -2.77 -26.66 12.94
CA ASP A 81 -1.64 -27.58 13.09
C ASP A 81 -1.31 -28.27 11.76
N ARG A 82 -2.36 -28.73 11.04
CA ARG A 82 -2.20 -29.37 9.72
C ARG A 82 -1.72 -28.37 8.67
N LEU A 83 -2.23 -27.14 8.65
CA LEU A 83 -1.79 -26.12 7.70
C LEU A 83 -0.31 -25.79 7.89
N VAL A 84 0.11 -25.53 9.13
CA VAL A 84 1.50 -25.23 9.48
C VAL A 84 2.41 -26.42 9.22
N SER A 85 1.98 -27.65 9.57
CA SER A 85 2.82 -28.84 9.41
C SER A 85 2.92 -29.32 7.96
N SER A 86 1.86 -29.13 7.16
CA SER A 86 1.86 -29.55 5.76
C SER A 86 2.58 -28.57 4.84
N GLU A 87 2.76 -27.31 5.29
CA GLU A 87 3.31 -26.21 4.50
C GLU A 87 2.73 -26.17 3.08
N SER A 88 1.41 -26.33 2.96
CA SER A 88 0.78 -26.37 1.65
C SER A 88 1.06 -25.07 0.88
N GLY A 89 1.13 -25.18 -0.46
CA GLY A 89 1.28 -24.01 -1.33
C GLY A 89 0.20 -22.96 -1.04
N GLU A 90 -1.06 -23.39 -0.87
CA GLU A 90 -2.19 -22.53 -0.51
C GLU A 90 -1.97 -21.75 0.80
N PHE A 91 -1.38 -22.39 1.83
CA PHE A 91 -1.08 -21.75 3.10
C PHE A 91 0.08 -20.75 2.96
N THR A 92 1.11 -21.10 2.20
CA THR A 92 2.25 -20.22 1.95
C THR A 92 1.83 -19.01 1.12
N ASP A 93 1.01 -19.21 0.09
CA ASP A 93 0.43 -18.13 -0.73
C ASP A 93 -0.45 -17.20 0.11
N PHE A 94 -1.23 -17.77 1.04
CA PHE A 94 -2.00 -16.99 1.99
C PHE A 94 -1.11 -16.08 2.85
N LEU A 95 -0.01 -16.58 3.40
CA LEU A 95 0.93 -15.75 4.17
C LEU A 95 1.68 -14.75 3.29
N ASN A 96 2.05 -15.14 2.07
CA ASN A 96 2.68 -14.25 1.09
C ASN A 96 1.79 -13.04 0.74
N PHE A 97 0.47 -13.21 0.75
CA PHE A 97 -0.44 -12.08 0.59
C PHE A 97 -0.26 -11.04 1.69
N PHE A 98 -0.17 -11.46 2.96
CA PHE A 98 0.07 -10.54 4.08
C PHE A 98 1.49 -9.99 4.08
N GLU A 99 2.49 -10.78 3.68
CA GLU A 99 3.87 -10.31 3.49
C GLU A 99 3.93 -9.17 2.47
N LEU A 100 3.23 -9.34 1.35
CA LEU A 100 3.15 -8.32 0.30
C LEU A 100 2.45 -7.04 0.82
N ALA A 101 1.32 -7.19 1.53
CA ALA A 101 0.64 -6.05 2.15
C ALA A 101 1.53 -5.33 3.17
N ALA A 102 2.25 -6.08 4.00
CA ALA A 102 3.20 -5.55 4.97
C ALA A 102 4.39 -4.83 4.31
N TYR A 103 4.90 -5.39 3.20
CA TYR A 103 5.93 -4.73 2.39
C TYR A 103 5.44 -3.38 1.87
N PHE A 104 4.23 -3.31 1.32
CA PHE A 104 3.68 -2.04 0.81
C PHE A 104 3.40 -1.01 1.90
N GLU A 105 3.00 -1.44 3.10
CA GLU A 105 2.92 -0.54 4.27
C GLU A 105 4.30 0.00 4.64
N SER A 106 5.32 -0.87 4.67
CA SER A 106 6.68 -0.46 5.02
C SER A 106 7.27 0.55 4.02
N CYS A 107 6.88 0.45 2.75
CA CYS A 107 7.26 1.37 1.68
C CYS A 107 6.41 2.66 1.68
N GLY A 108 5.39 2.78 2.55
CA GLY A 108 4.47 3.93 2.58
C GLY A 108 3.51 4.01 1.40
N THR A 109 3.35 2.90 0.64
CA THR A 109 2.40 2.81 -0.48
C THR A 109 0.99 2.52 0.01
N LEU A 110 0.86 1.80 1.11
CA LEU A 110 -0.38 1.62 1.86
C LEU A 110 -0.25 2.27 3.22
N SER A 111 -1.28 2.97 3.67
CA SER A 111 -1.33 3.44 5.05
C SER A 111 -1.57 2.26 6.00
N ALA A 112 -1.04 2.36 7.22
CA ALA A 112 -1.28 1.37 8.27
C ALA A 112 -2.79 1.26 8.58
N GLU A 113 -3.52 2.37 8.53
CA GLU A 113 -4.97 2.40 8.72
C GLU A 113 -5.71 1.61 7.64
N ALA A 114 -5.29 1.71 6.38
CA ALA A 114 -5.91 0.95 5.28
C ALA A 114 -5.65 -0.55 5.42
N VAL A 115 -4.42 -0.95 5.76
CA VAL A 115 -4.08 -2.35 6.04
C VAL A 115 -4.91 -2.88 7.19
N GLU A 116 -5.01 -2.14 8.30
CA GLU A 116 -5.78 -2.55 9.47
C GLU A 116 -7.29 -2.65 9.15
N ALA A 117 -7.86 -1.69 8.43
CA ALA A 117 -9.26 -1.69 8.06
C ALA A 117 -9.64 -2.87 7.15
N MET A 118 -8.74 -3.31 6.28
CA MET A 118 -9.00 -4.43 5.36
C MET A 118 -8.68 -5.79 5.97
N LEU A 119 -7.56 -5.90 6.68
CA LEU A 119 -6.94 -7.18 7.03
C LEU A 119 -6.84 -7.42 8.54
N GLY A 120 -7.19 -6.42 9.37
CA GLY A 120 -7.00 -6.45 10.81
C GLY A 120 -7.58 -7.68 11.49
N TYR A 121 -8.73 -8.16 11.04
CA TYR A 121 -9.34 -9.38 11.55
C TYR A 121 -8.43 -10.61 11.38
N TYR A 122 -7.93 -10.87 10.17
CA TYR A 122 -7.06 -12.02 9.92
C TYR A 122 -5.65 -11.82 10.49
N LEU A 123 -5.15 -10.58 10.53
CA LEU A 123 -3.91 -10.25 11.23
C LEU A 123 -4.03 -10.56 12.73
N ASN A 124 -5.20 -10.34 13.36
CA ASN A 124 -5.45 -10.75 14.73
C ASN A 124 -5.45 -12.27 14.89
N LEU A 125 -6.02 -13.03 13.94
CA LEU A 125 -5.97 -14.50 13.97
C LEU A 125 -4.52 -15.03 13.87
N LEU A 126 -3.69 -14.42 13.01
CA LEU A 126 -2.26 -14.74 12.91
C LEU A 126 -1.49 -14.42 14.19
N GLU A 127 -1.86 -13.35 14.89
CA GLU A 127 -1.20 -12.92 16.12
C GLU A 127 -1.62 -13.75 17.34
N GLU A 128 -2.91 -14.06 17.46
CA GLU A 128 -3.47 -14.83 18.59
C GLU A 128 -3.09 -16.31 18.55
N ASN A 129 -2.83 -16.87 17.36
CA ASN A 129 -2.41 -18.25 17.23
C ASN A 129 -0.89 -18.40 17.33
N ARG A 130 -0.42 -19.03 18.41
CA ARG A 130 1.01 -19.22 18.67
C ARG A 130 1.75 -19.95 17.55
N LEU A 131 1.16 -20.96 16.93
CA LEU A 131 1.83 -21.73 15.88
C LEU A 131 2.03 -20.91 14.61
N LEU A 132 1.02 -20.13 14.22
CA LEU A 132 1.13 -19.19 13.09
C LEU A 132 2.16 -18.10 13.40
N ARG A 133 2.14 -17.55 14.61
CA ARG A 133 3.11 -16.53 15.02
C ARG A 133 4.54 -17.07 15.03
N ASP A 134 4.76 -18.27 15.56
CA ASP A 134 6.07 -18.92 15.59
C ASP A 134 6.57 -19.26 14.17
N TYR A 135 5.65 -19.68 13.27
CA TYR A 135 5.97 -19.91 11.86
C TYR A 135 6.43 -18.62 11.16
N VAL A 136 5.68 -17.52 11.32
CA VAL A 136 6.01 -16.21 10.73
C VAL A 136 7.34 -15.66 11.28
N LYS A 137 7.63 -15.89 12.56
CA LYS A 137 8.90 -15.45 13.18
C LYS A 137 10.13 -16.19 12.69
N ASN A 138 9.97 -17.34 12.04
CA ASN A 138 11.11 -18.14 11.60
C ASN A 138 11.83 -17.44 10.43
N PRO A 139 13.09 -16.99 10.61
CA PRO A 139 13.82 -16.26 9.56
C PRO A 139 14.04 -17.07 8.27
N HIS A 140 13.94 -18.40 8.33
CA HIS A 140 14.08 -19.26 7.16
C HIS A 140 12.80 -19.32 6.30
N LYS A 141 11.71 -18.66 6.72
CA LYS A 141 10.42 -18.68 6.03
C LYS A 141 10.15 -17.44 5.17
N GLY A 142 10.94 -16.37 5.30
CA GLY A 142 10.85 -15.18 4.43
C GLY A 142 9.62 -14.30 4.69
N PHE A 143 9.18 -14.20 5.94
CA PHE A 143 8.03 -13.39 6.36
C PHE A 143 8.45 -12.20 7.24
N GLU A 144 9.56 -11.55 6.89
CA GLU A 144 10.16 -10.50 7.72
C GLU A 144 9.31 -9.24 7.80
N TYR A 145 8.61 -8.86 6.73
CA TYR A 145 7.74 -7.69 6.74
C TYR A 145 6.48 -7.96 7.54
N LEU A 146 5.89 -9.15 7.41
CA LEU A 146 4.74 -9.58 8.19
C LEU A 146 5.09 -9.68 9.68
N ASP A 147 6.25 -10.22 10.04
CA ASP A 147 6.70 -10.27 11.43
C ASP A 147 6.83 -8.86 12.04
N LYS A 148 7.42 -7.92 11.29
CA LYS A 148 7.52 -6.51 11.69
C LYS A 148 6.15 -5.87 11.84
N LEU A 149 5.25 -6.09 10.88
CA LEU A 149 3.88 -5.58 10.91
C LEU A 149 3.16 -6.07 12.17
N LEU A 150 3.12 -7.39 12.39
CA LEU A 150 2.48 -8.00 13.55
C LEU A 150 3.07 -7.51 14.89
N SER A 151 4.37 -7.20 14.93
CA SER A 151 5.02 -6.69 16.14
C SER A 151 4.75 -5.21 16.42
N LYS A 152 4.51 -4.41 15.38
CA LYS A 152 4.27 -2.96 15.46
C LYS A 152 2.79 -2.62 15.68
N ARG A 153 1.87 -3.51 15.28
CA ARG A 153 0.43 -3.27 15.35
C ARG A 153 -0.01 -2.92 16.77
N ARG A 154 -0.67 -1.78 16.90
CA ARG A 154 -1.47 -1.45 18.09
C ARG A 154 -2.80 -2.16 17.92
N LYS A 155 -3.12 -3.13 18.78
CA LYS A 155 -4.43 -3.76 18.77
C LYS A 155 -5.50 -2.69 18.90
N ALA A 156 -6.36 -2.55 17.89
CA ALA A 156 -7.57 -1.76 18.04
C ALA A 156 -8.47 -2.55 19.02
N HIS A 157 -8.72 -1.95 20.19
CA HIS A 157 -9.64 -2.47 21.20
C HIS A 157 -11.09 -2.30 20.75
#